data_AF-A0A8H4XRR6-F1
#
_entry.id   AF-A0A8H4XRR6-F1
#
_cell.length_a   1.000
_cell.length_b   1.000
_cell.length_c   1.000
_cell.angle_alpha   90.00
_cell.angle_beta   90.00
_cell.angle_gamma   90.00
#
_symmetry.space_group_name_H-M   'P 1'
#
loop_
_entity.id
_entity.type
_entity.pdbx_description
1 polymer ?
#
loop_
_entity_poly.entity_id
_entity_poly.type
_entity_poly.pdbx_seq_one_letter_code
_entity_poly.pdbx_strand_id
1 'polypeptide(L)'
;AYDGIRGEMIEASKNHQKISSNIRELVVNPFGRWCDQHAARVQNSHDDLQARIKDHMKQTELVKKLRSQYFNKCRLVEDLEEENKLAFQSPEASSPKGKPPAPKIVLTDPQESDEPEIFDLGDKSYSEDEIKNILSDMLNTIKIGEVKVPILGTYQNTSTGADIVDYLQKKLEASSISYAERIGQDMVDLGFLRLIGNMGSTFANSSRMNYQWRSKVFQLTGMPENKNPLLRMTSLMSNDEATASPTISSVSEMLSGWNPLNNPYPDETPAEKLHREAREADERYKAAVIKLDQIRCILEEEIIDHLRFMERCELDRLK
;
A
#
# COMPACT_ATOMS: atom_id res chain seq x y z
N ALA A 1 27.26 -93.49 -14.89
CA ALA A 1 26.38 -92.82 -13.92
C ALA A 1 26.83 -91.38 -13.65
N TYR A 2 28.03 -91.16 -13.12
CA TYR A 2 28.54 -89.81 -12.81
C TYR A 2 28.65 -88.85 -14.01
N ASP A 3 29.13 -89.30 -15.17
CA ASP A 3 29.23 -88.42 -16.35
C ASP A 3 27.88 -88.00 -16.94
N GLY A 4 26.84 -88.85 -16.80
CA GLY A 4 25.47 -88.50 -17.20
C GLY A 4 24.90 -87.39 -16.32
N ILE A 5 25.04 -87.54 -15.00
CA ILE A 5 24.62 -86.51 -14.02
C ILE A 5 25.38 -85.21 -14.26
N ARG A 6 26.68 -85.27 -14.54
CA ARG A 6 27.48 -84.08 -14.86
C ARG A 6 27.00 -83.37 -16.13
N GLY A 7 26.64 -84.13 -17.17
CA GLY A 7 26.06 -83.60 -18.41
C GLY A 7 24.74 -82.88 -18.16
N GLU A 8 23.82 -83.52 -17.43
CA GLU A 8 22.53 -82.93 -17.05
C GLU A 8 22.69 -81.65 -16.21
N MET A 9 23.65 -81.62 -15.27
CA MET A 9 23.93 -80.40 -14.49
C MET A 9 24.47 -79.25 -15.35
N ILE A 10 25.31 -79.54 -16.35
CA ILE A 10 25.83 -78.53 -17.28
C ILE A 10 24.71 -77.98 -18.16
N GLU A 11 23.82 -78.84 -18.65
CA GLU A 11 22.66 -78.43 -19.45
C GLU A 11 21.67 -77.60 -18.62
N ALA A 12 21.39 -78.02 -17.38
CA ALA A 12 20.57 -77.24 -16.45
C ALA A 12 21.19 -75.85 -16.18
N SER A 13 22.51 -75.78 -15.96
CA SER A 13 23.22 -74.51 -15.77
C SER A 13 23.08 -73.57 -16.98
N LYS A 14 23.24 -74.10 -18.21
CA LYS A 14 23.05 -73.31 -19.45
C LYS A 14 21.62 -72.80 -19.59
N ASN A 15 20.63 -73.64 -19.26
CA ASN A 15 19.22 -73.23 -19.29
C ASN A 15 18.93 -72.12 -18.26
N HIS A 16 19.44 -72.22 -17.04
CA HIS A 16 19.32 -71.17 -16.04
C HIS A 16 19.99 -69.86 -16.47
N GLN A 17 21.18 -69.91 -17.07
CA GLN A 17 21.84 -68.72 -17.62
C GLN A 17 21.02 -68.07 -18.73
N LYS A 18 20.46 -68.88 -19.65
CA LYS A 18 19.61 -68.39 -20.73
C LYS A 18 18.34 -67.72 -20.19
N ILE A 19 17.66 -68.34 -19.22
CA ILE A 19 16.48 -67.77 -18.57
C ILE A 19 16.84 -66.46 -17.88
N SER A 20 17.95 -66.41 -17.13
CA SER A 20 18.40 -65.19 -16.45
C SER A 20 18.70 -64.05 -17.43
N SER A 21 19.39 -64.35 -18.54
CA SER A 21 19.66 -63.38 -19.61
C SER A 21 18.38 -62.85 -20.22
N ASN A 22 17.42 -63.75 -20.53
CA ASN A 22 16.13 -63.37 -21.09
C ASN A 22 15.33 -62.50 -20.12
N ILE A 23 15.28 -62.83 -18.83
CA ILE A 23 14.60 -61.99 -17.82
C ILE A 23 15.23 -60.60 -17.78
N ARG A 24 16.57 -60.51 -17.80
CA ARG A 24 17.27 -59.23 -17.78
C ARG A 24 16.95 -58.38 -19.00
N GLU A 25 17.01 -58.97 -20.19
CA GLU A 25 16.83 -58.24 -21.45
C GLU A 25 15.38 -57.92 -21.79
N LEU A 26 14.45 -58.82 -21.49
CA LEU A 26 13.04 -58.69 -21.87
C LEU A 26 12.17 -58.05 -20.78
N VAL A 27 12.60 -58.11 -19.51
CA VAL A 27 11.80 -57.61 -18.38
C VAL A 27 12.53 -56.51 -17.63
N VAL A 28 13.70 -56.80 -17.06
CA VAL A 28 14.37 -55.85 -16.14
C VAL A 28 14.79 -54.58 -16.85
N ASN A 29 15.48 -54.68 -17.98
CA ASN A 29 15.96 -53.50 -18.71
C ASN A 29 14.82 -52.65 -19.29
N PRO A 30 13.79 -53.22 -19.96
CA PRO A 30 12.65 -52.44 -20.44
C PRO A 30 11.84 -51.81 -19.31
N PHE A 31 11.59 -52.55 -18.23
CA PHE A 31 10.86 -52.03 -17.08
C PHE A 31 11.62 -50.90 -16.37
N GLY A 32 12.94 -51.05 -16.18
CA GLY A 32 13.78 -49.98 -15.62
C GLY A 32 13.72 -48.70 -16.46
N ARG A 33 13.87 -48.82 -17.79
CA ARG A 33 13.72 -47.66 -18.69
C ARG A 33 12.33 -47.05 -18.63
N TRP A 34 11.29 -47.86 -18.54
CA TRP A 34 9.92 -47.37 -18.41
C TRP A 34 9.73 -46.61 -17.09
N CYS A 35 10.26 -47.12 -15.97
CA CYS A 35 10.24 -46.43 -14.67
C CYS A 35 10.90 -45.06 -14.74
N ASP A 36 12.12 -44.98 -15.31
CA ASP A 36 12.86 -43.72 -15.46
C ASP A 36 12.09 -42.72 -16.34
N GLN A 37 11.54 -43.19 -17.45
CA GLN A 37 10.73 -42.35 -18.35
C GLN A 37 9.43 -41.90 -17.69
N HIS A 38 8.76 -42.75 -16.91
CA HIS A 38 7.54 -42.42 -16.20
C HIS A 38 7.82 -41.37 -15.11
N ALA A 39 8.88 -41.57 -14.32
CA ALA A 39 9.32 -40.59 -13.33
C ALA A 39 9.61 -39.23 -13.98
N ALA A 40 10.32 -39.22 -15.11
CA ALA A 40 10.61 -37.99 -15.86
C ALA A 40 9.33 -37.30 -16.36
N ARG A 41 8.34 -38.05 -16.87
CA ARG A 41 7.05 -37.47 -17.32
C ARG A 41 6.31 -36.78 -16.18
N VAL A 42 6.21 -37.44 -15.02
CA VAL A 42 5.54 -36.88 -13.84
C VAL A 42 6.29 -35.66 -13.33
N GLN A 43 7.62 -35.72 -13.25
CA GLN A 43 8.46 -34.62 -12.77
C GLN A 43 8.34 -33.39 -13.68
N ASN A 44 8.43 -33.56 -14.99
CA ASN A 44 8.29 -32.45 -15.95
C ASN A 44 6.91 -31.79 -15.81
N SER A 45 5.84 -32.59 -15.74
CA SER A 45 4.49 -32.08 -15.52
C SER A 45 4.36 -31.29 -14.22
N HIS A 46 5.02 -31.74 -13.15
CA HIS A 46 5.04 -31.04 -11.88
C HIS A 46 5.80 -29.70 -11.99
N ASP A 47 6.99 -29.72 -12.58
CA ASP A 47 7.87 -28.56 -12.69
C ASP A 47 7.26 -27.45 -13.56
N ASP A 48 6.61 -27.82 -14.67
CA ASP A 48 5.90 -26.90 -15.54
C ASP A 48 4.76 -26.20 -14.79
N LEU A 49 3.94 -26.97 -14.06
CA LEU A 49 2.84 -26.41 -13.28
C LEU A 49 3.34 -25.51 -12.14
N GLN A 50 4.41 -25.92 -11.46
CA GLN A 50 5.06 -25.12 -10.42
C GLN A 50 5.60 -23.79 -10.97
N ALA A 51 6.15 -23.78 -12.19
CA ALA A 51 6.61 -22.56 -12.83
C ALA A 51 5.43 -21.59 -13.08
N ARG A 52 4.30 -22.09 -13.60
CA ARG A 52 3.08 -21.28 -13.81
C ARG A 52 2.52 -20.70 -12.50
N ILE A 53 2.47 -21.51 -11.45
CA ILE A 53 2.04 -21.06 -10.12
C ILE A 53 2.95 -19.94 -9.60
N LYS A 54 4.28 -20.10 -9.72
CA LYS A 54 5.24 -19.06 -9.30
C LYS A 54 5.04 -17.75 -10.05
N ASP A 55 4.75 -17.79 -11.35
CA ASP A 55 4.52 -16.59 -12.14
C ASP A 55 3.20 -15.89 -11.76
N HIS A 56 2.13 -16.65 -11.50
CA HIS A 56 0.89 -16.10 -10.94
C HIS A 56 1.12 -15.44 -9.58
N MET A 57 1.89 -16.07 -8.68
CA MET A 57 2.23 -15.50 -7.37
C MET A 57 3.02 -14.20 -7.50
N LYS A 58 4.04 -14.15 -8.37
CA LYS A 58 4.82 -12.93 -8.62
C LYS A 58 3.92 -11.79 -9.13
N GLN A 59 3.04 -12.08 -10.09
CA GLN A 59 2.13 -11.06 -10.62
C GLN A 59 1.12 -10.60 -9.56
N THR A 60 0.64 -11.50 -8.69
CA THR A 60 -0.24 -11.16 -7.57
C THR A 60 0.42 -10.17 -6.62
N GLU A 61 1.68 -10.39 -6.24
CA GLU A 61 2.43 -9.47 -5.37
C GLU A 61 2.69 -8.11 -6.06
N LEU A 62 2.98 -8.11 -7.37
CA LEU A 62 3.11 -6.88 -8.14
C LEU A 62 1.80 -6.07 -8.14
N VAL A 63 0.66 -6.71 -8.37
CA VAL A 63 -0.66 -6.06 -8.34
C VAL A 63 -0.95 -5.49 -6.95
N LYS A 64 -0.63 -6.19 -5.87
CA LYS A 64 -0.76 -5.65 -4.49
C LYS A 64 0.08 -4.40 -4.27
N LYS A 65 1.33 -4.38 -4.77
CA LYS A 65 2.23 -3.22 -4.68
C LYS A 65 1.68 -2.03 -5.48
N LEU A 66 1.29 -2.25 -6.73
CA LEU A 66 0.74 -1.21 -7.60
C LEU A 66 -0.57 -0.64 -7.06
N ARG A 67 -1.44 -1.50 -6.50
CA ARG A 67 -2.65 -1.08 -5.80
C ARG A 67 -2.33 -0.09 -4.67
N SER A 68 -1.34 -0.40 -3.84
CA SER A 68 -0.93 0.49 -2.75
C SER A 68 -0.37 1.81 -3.27
N GLN A 69 0.40 1.78 -4.36
CA GLN A 69 0.93 2.99 -4.98
C GLN A 69 -0.19 3.87 -5.53
N TYR A 70 -1.16 3.28 -6.23
CA TYR A 70 -2.34 3.97 -6.74
C TYR A 70 -3.14 4.64 -5.61
N PHE A 71 -3.51 3.89 -4.56
CA PHE A 71 -4.25 4.45 -3.43
C PHE A 71 -3.51 5.61 -2.75
N ASN A 72 -2.20 5.49 -2.56
CA ASN A 72 -1.40 6.56 -1.98
C ASN A 72 -1.38 7.81 -2.86
N LYS A 73 -1.36 7.65 -4.19
CA LYS A 73 -1.41 8.78 -5.13
C LYS A 73 -2.78 9.45 -5.17
N CYS A 74 -3.87 8.69 -5.17
CA CYS A 74 -5.22 9.25 -5.10
C CYS A 74 -5.42 10.04 -3.81
N ARG A 75 -4.99 9.49 -2.67
CA ARG A 75 -5.07 10.20 -1.38
C ARG A 75 -4.29 11.52 -1.40
N LEU A 76 -3.11 11.54 -2.01
CA LEU A 76 -2.31 12.77 -2.09
C LEU A 76 -2.97 13.83 -2.98
N VAL A 77 -3.67 13.40 -4.03
CA VAL A 77 -4.47 14.29 -4.88
C VAL A 77 -5.66 14.84 -4.13
N GLU A 78 -6.41 13.99 -3.42
CA GLU A 78 -7.54 14.41 -2.56
C GLU A 78 -7.09 15.41 -1.49
N ASP A 79 -5.96 15.14 -0.82
CA ASP A 79 -5.37 16.04 0.17
C ASP A 79 -5.07 17.42 -0.42
N LEU A 80 -4.49 17.46 -1.62
CA LEU A 80 -4.22 18.71 -2.32
C LEU A 80 -5.49 19.44 -2.77
N GLU A 81 -6.51 18.71 -3.20
CA GLU A 81 -7.79 19.31 -3.58
C GLU A 81 -8.52 19.89 -2.36
N GLU A 82 -8.46 19.23 -1.21
CA GLU A 82 -8.96 19.76 0.07
C GLU A 82 -8.19 21.03 0.47
N GLU A 83 -6.86 21.00 0.41
CA GLU A 83 -6.02 22.17 0.70
C GLU A 83 -6.35 23.34 -0.22
N ASN A 84 -6.50 23.10 -1.53
CA ASN A 84 -6.87 24.14 -2.49
C ASN A 84 -8.29 24.66 -2.27
N LYS A 85 -9.27 23.81 -1.91
CA LYS A 85 -10.63 24.26 -1.59
C LYS A 85 -10.65 25.15 -0.36
N LEU A 86 -9.88 24.82 0.67
CA LEU A 86 -9.77 25.63 1.88
C LEU A 86 -8.99 26.94 1.62
N ALA A 87 -7.98 26.91 0.76
CA ALA A 87 -7.20 28.10 0.40
C ALA A 87 -7.95 29.07 -0.53
N PHE A 88 -8.96 28.61 -1.29
CA PHE A 88 -9.77 29.43 -2.20
C PHE A 88 -11.16 29.80 -1.67
N GLN A 89 -11.50 29.42 -0.43
CA GLN A 89 -12.68 29.93 0.27
C GLN A 89 -12.42 31.28 0.97
N SER A 90 -11.65 32.17 0.35
CA SER A 90 -11.73 33.61 0.68
C SER A 90 -12.93 34.20 -0.08
N PRO A 91 -13.87 34.87 0.60
CA PRO A 91 -15.15 35.24 0.01
C PRO A 91 -15.04 36.50 -0.83
N GLU A 92 -14.56 36.41 -2.08
CA GLU A 92 -14.86 37.44 -3.10
C GLU A 92 -15.04 36.85 -4.51
N ALA A 93 -16.01 35.95 -4.66
CA ALA A 93 -16.65 35.74 -5.96
C ALA A 93 -17.70 36.83 -6.19
N SER A 94 -17.28 38.10 -6.32
CA SER A 94 -18.09 39.20 -6.83
C SER A 94 -17.24 40.44 -7.12
N SER A 95 -16.73 40.60 -8.34
CA SER A 95 -16.45 41.95 -8.85
C SER A 95 -16.56 42.05 -10.38
N PRO A 96 -17.45 42.93 -10.92
CA PRO A 96 -17.50 43.28 -12.34
C PRO A 96 -16.50 44.40 -12.69
N LYS A 97 -15.75 44.19 -13.78
CA LYS A 97 -15.09 45.12 -14.72
C LYS A 97 -14.74 46.57 -14.27
N GLY A 98 -13.44 46.90 -14.33
CA GLY A 98 -12.95 48.26 -14.62
C GLY A 98 -11.45 48.50 -14.37
N LYS A 99 -10.62 48.62 -15.43
CA LYS A 99 -9.27 49.26 -15.40
C LYS A 99 -9.44 50.80 -15.47
N PRO A 100 -8.43 51.69 -15.21
CA PRO A 100 -6.95 51.53 -15.13
C PRO A 100 -6.29 52.38 -13.98
N PRO A 101 -5.00 52.80 -14.02
CA PRO A 101 -3.70 52.12 -14.20
C PRO A 101 -2.80 52.19 -12.93
N ALA A 102 -1.74 51.36 -12.89
CA ALA A 102 -0.65 51.41 -11.88
C ALA A 102 0.33 52.59 -12.15
N PRO A 103 1.37 52.91 -11.33
CA PRO A 103 1.87 52.22 -10.12
C PRO A 103 2.33 53.14 -8.95
N LYS A 104 2.54 52.58 -7.74
CA LYS A 104 3.66 52.94 -6.86
C LYS A 104 3.85 51.88 -5.76
N ILE A 105 5.09 51.42 -5.64
CA ILE A 105 5.59 50.45 -4.67
C ILE A 105 5.65 51.13 -3.30
N VAL A 106 4.95 50.58 -2.31
CA VAL A 106 5.26 50.72 -0.88
C VAL A 106 5.03 49.35 -0.27
N LEU A 107 6.09 48.76 0.28
CA LEU A 107 5.98 47.62 1.18
C LEU A 107 5.15 48.07 2.38
N THR A 108 3.98 47.46 2.54
CA THR A 108 3.21 47.54 3.79
C THR A 108 2.92 46.10 4.18
N ASP A 109 3.29 45.78 5.42
CA ASP A 109 3.03 44.52 6.12
C ASP A 109 1.59 44.02 5.89
N PRO A 110 1.33 42.69 5.93
CA PRO A 110 -0.03 42.20 5.82
C PRO A 110 -0.80 42.72 7.03
N GLN A 111 -1.60 43.75 6.79
CA GLN A 111 -2.65 44.14 7.71
C GLN A 111 -3.60 42.97 7.82
N GLU A 112 -3.65 42.40 9.01
CA GLU A 112 -4.77 41.62 9.52
C GLU A 112 -6.07 42.32 9.09
N SER A 113 -6.79 41.68 8.18
CA SER A 113 -8.18 42.00 7.95
C SER A 113 -8.94 41.52 9.17
N ASP A 114 -9.17 42.44 10.12
CA ASP A 114 -10.07 42.33 11.27
C ASP A 114 -11.53 42.15 10.81
N GLU A 115 -11.84 41.04 10.12
CA GLU A 115 -13.18 40.47 10.19
C GLU A 115 -13.13 39.33 11.20
N PRO A 116 -13.89 39.38 12.30
CA PRO A 116 -13.84 38.31 13.29
C PRO A 116 -14.28 37.00 12.63
N GLU A 117 -13.33 36.07 12.40
CA GLU A 117 -13.67 34.71 12.00
C GLU A 117 -14.48 34.10 13.14
N ILE A 118 -15.79 33.98 12.91
CA ILE A 118 -16.70 33.27 13.81
C ILE A 118 -16.61 31.81 13.41
N PHE A 119 -16.26 30.93 14.34
CA PHE A 119 -16.34 29.50 14.09
C PHE A 119 -17.44 28.87 14.93
N ASP A 120 -18.28 28.10 14.25
CA ASP A 120 -19.41 27.40 14.84
C ASP A 120 -18.94 26.02 15.32
N LEU A 121 -19.10 25.76 16.62
CA LEU A 121 -18.73 24.51 17.25
C LEU A 121 -19.92 24.00 18.08
N GLY A 122 -20.59 22.95 17.59
CA GLY A 122 -21.86 22.49 18.15
C GLY A 122 -22.98 23.50 17.94
N ASP A 123 -23.61 23.96 19.04
CA ASP A 123 -24.67 24.99 19.00
C ASP A 123 -24.17 26.38 19.42
N LYS A 124 -22.86 26.58 19.52
CA LYS A 124 -22.23 27.83 19.96
C LYS A 124 -21.28 28.36 18.90
N SER A 125 -21.44 29.64 18.58
CA SER A 125 -20.51 30.40 17.74
C SER A 125 -19.46 31.05 18.64
N TYR A 126 -18.19 30.88 18.30
CA TYR A 126 -17.07 31.40 19.08
C TYR A 126 -16.27 32.41 18.25
N SER A 127 -15.78 33.45 18.91
CA SER A 127 -14.80 34.37 18.32
C SER A 127 -13.41 33.72 18.24
N GLU A 128 -12.54 34.28 17.39
CA GLU A 128 -11.17 33.79 17.19
C GLU A 128 -10.37 33.71 18.50
N ASP A 129 -10.53 34.69 19.39
CA ASP A 129 -9.89 34.70 20.72
C ASP A 129 -10.40 33.57 21.63
N GLU A 130 -11.69 33.28 21.60
CA GLU A 130 -12.29 32.20 22.39
C GLU A 130 -11.86 30.83 21.88
N ILE A 131 -11.85 30.64 20.55
CA ILE A 131 -11.37 29.40 19.93
C ILE A 131 -9.89 29.18 20.15
N LYS A 132 -9.08 30.24 20.06
CA LYS A 132 -7.67 30.16 20.39
C LYS A 132 -7.45 29.68 21.81
N ASN A 133 -8.23 30.19 22.77
CA ASN A 133 -8.17 29.74 24.16
C ASN A 133 -8.59 28.27 24.30
N ILE A 134 -9.67 27.85 23.64
CA ILE A 134 -10.15 26.46 23.64
C ILE A 134 -9.12 25.52 23.04
N LEU A 135 -8.59 25.83 21.85
CA LEU A 135 -7.60 25.01 21.15
C LEU A 135 -6.28 24.94 21.92
N SER A 136 -5.84 26.04 22.54
CA SER A 136 -4.64 26.05 23.38
C SER A 136 -4.81 25.14 24.60
N ASP A 137 -5.99 25.17 25.22
CA ASP A 137 -6.31 24.32 26.36
C ASP A 137 -6.47 22.84 25.96
N MET A 138 -7.03 22.57 24.78
CA MET A 138 -7.08 21.23 24.18
C MET A 138 -5.69 20.66 23.95
N LEU A 139 -4.78 21.41 23.34
CA LEU A 139 -3.42 20.97 23.06
C LEU A 139 -2.62 20.70 24.35
N ASN A 140 -2.91 21.41 25.43
CA ASN A 140 -2.26 21.19 26.73
C ASN A 140 -2.88 20.02 27.53
N THR A 141 -4.18 19.76 27.35
CA THR A 141 -4.92 18.77 28.14
C THR A 141 -4.94 17.39 27.48
N ILE A 142 -5.08 17.35 26.16
CA ILE A 142 -5.17 16.10 25.39
C ILE A 142 -3.75 15.60 25.11
N LYS A 143 -3.52 14.30 25.32
CA LYS A 143 -2.23 13.70 24.97
C LYS A 143 -2.03 13.78 23.45
N ILE A 144 -0.92 14.41 23.06
CA ILE A 144 -0.45 14.47 21.69
C ILE A 144 0.67 13.45 21.55
N GLY A 145 0.55 12.55 20.58
CA GLY A 145 1.53 11.50 20.34
C GLY A 145 1.78 11.25 18.87
N GLU A 146 2.54 10.18 18.60
CA GLU A 146 2.87 9.74 17.25
C GLU A 146 2.16 8.42 16.95
N VAL A 147 1.47 8.35 15.81
CA VAL A 147 0.76 7.14 15.39
C VAL A 147 1.41 6.58 14.14
N LYS A 148 1.87 5.33 14.24
CA LYS A 148 2.36 4.54 13.10
C LYS A 148 1.19 3.89 12.42
N VAL A 149 0.86 4.36 11.23
CA VAL A 149 -0.10 3.68 10.36
C VAL A 149 0.69 2.70 9.48
N PRO A 150 0.39 1.39 9.52
CA PRO A 150 1.02 0.43 8.63
C PRO A 150 0.95 0.94 7.19
N ILE A 151 2.07 0.89 6.46
CA ILE A 151 2.18 1.27 5.05
C ILE A 151 2.17 2.80 4.80
N LEU A 152 1.53 3.59 5.66
CA LEU A 152 1.32 5.05 5.46
C LEU A 152 2.30 5.95 6.24
N GLY A 153 3.10 5.38 7.15
CA GLY A 153 4.15 6.09 7.87
C GLY A 153 3.74 6.55 9.28
N THR A 154 4.61 7.35 9.90
CA THR A 154 4.42 7.96 11.23
C THR A 154 3.76 9.31 11.09
N TYR A 155 2.56 9.47 11.64
CA TYR A 155 1.89 10.75 11.75
C TYR A 155 2.22 11.37 13.11
N GLN A 156 2.73 12.59 13.08
CA GLN A 156 3.02 13.39 14.26
C GLN A 156 1.80 14.22 14.66
N ASN A 157 1.78 14.70 15.90
CA ASN A 157 0.70 15.53 16.44
C ASN A 157 -0.68 14.84 16.36
N THR A 158 -0.76 13.61 16.84
CA THR A 158 -1.99 12.79 16.78
C THR A 158 -2.60 12.54 18.15
N SER A 159 -3.92 12.54 18.22
CA SER A 159 -4.70 12.21 19.42
C SER A 159 -5.84 11.25 19.06
N THR A 160 -6.32 10.43 20.01
CA THR A 160 -7.41 9.50 19.71
C THR A 160 -8.76 10.20 19.81
N GLY A 161 -9.76 9.71 19.07
CA GLY A 161 -11.13 10.25 19.14
C GLY A 161 -11.72 10.18 20.54
N ALA A 162 -11.39 9.12 21.29
CA ALA A 162 -11.82 8.97 22.67
C ALA A 162 -11.26 10.06 23.61
N ASP A 163 -9.99 10.45 23.45
CA ASP A 163 -9.39 11.50 24.28
C ASP A 163 -9.97 12.89 23.96
N ILE A 164 -10.26 13.14 22.69
CA ILE A 164 -10.90 14.38 22.24
C ILE A 164 -12.32 14.46 22.82
N VAL A 165 -13.10 13.38 22.75
CA VAL A 165 -14.46 13.34 23.32
C VAL A 165 -14.43 13.48 24.84
N ASP A 166 -13.48 12.86 25.54
CA ASP A 166 -13.34 12.99 27.00
C ASP A 166 -13.05 14.44 27.42
N TYR A 167 -12.22 15.16 26.65
CA TYR A 167 -12.01 16.60 26.84
C TYR A 167 -13.30 17.39 26.62
N LEU A 168 -14.02 17.15 25.51
CA LEU A 168 -15.24 17.86 25.17
C LEU A 168 -16.33 17.68 26.24
N GLN A 169 -16.42 16.50 26.84
CA GLN A 169 -17.35 16.23 27.95
C GLN A 169 -16.97 16.96 29.24
N LYS A 170 -15.68 17.03 29.58
CA LYS A 170 -15.21 17.59 30.85
C LYS A 170 -15.09 19.12 30.85
N LYS A 171 -14.61 19.71 29.75
CA LYS A 171 -14.30 21.15 29.65
C LYS A 171 -15.37 21.96 28.93
N LEU A 172 -16.03 21.36 27.93
CA LEU A 172 -17.10 22.02 27.16
C LEU A 172 -18.51 21.63 27.63
N GLU A 173 -18.63 20.82 28.70
CA GLU A 173 -19.90 20.34 29.27
C GLU A 173 -20.83 19.71 28.21
N ALA A 174 -20.26 18.95 27.26
CA ALA A 174 -21.06 18.26 26.26
C ALA A 174 -22.05 17.29 26.93
N SER A 175 -23.34 17.56 26.78
CA SER A 175 -24.42 16.88 27.51
C SER A 175 -24.60 15.39 27.17
N SER A 176 -24.05 14.94 26.03
CA SER A 176 -24.13 13.56 25.55
C SER A 176 -22.92 13.21 24.68
N ILE A 177 -22.60 11.92 24.59
CA ILE A 177 -21.55 11.39 23.69
C ILE A 177 -21.84 11.81 22.23
N SER A 178 -23.08 11.71 21.79
CA SER A 178 -23.47 12.10 20.43
C SER A 178 -23.29 13.60 20.15
N TYR A 179 -23.41 14.43 21.18
CA TYR A 179 -23.16 15.87 21.06
C TYR A 179 -21.67 16.18 20.94
N ALA A 180 -20.84 15.49 21.72
CA ALA A 180 -19.39 15.58 21.60
C ALA A 180 -18.87 15.07 20.25
N GLU A 181 -19.51 14.04 19.68
CA GLU A 181 -19.17 13.57 18.32
C GLU A 181 -19.53 14.59 17.26
N ARG A 182 -20.65 15.31 17.41
CA ARG A 182 -21.02 16.40 16.50
C ARG A 182 -20.04 17.56 16.58
N ILE A 183 -19.65 17.97 17.79
CA ILE A 183 -18.60 18.96 18.00
C ILE A 183 -17.27 18.51 17.36
N GLY A 184 -16.89 17.24 17.55
CA GLY A 184 -15.69 16.69 16.93
C GLY A 184 -15.78 16.66 15.40
N GLN A 185 -16.97 16.43 14.83
CA GLN A 185 -17.21 16.54 13.40
C GLN A 185 -17.02 17.97 12.92
N ASP A 186 -17.58 18.95 13.62
CA ASP A 186 -17.40 20.37 13.31
C ASP A 186 -15.91 20.76 13.34
N MET A 187 -15.12 20.21 14.27
CA MET A 187 -13.66 20.42 14.28
C MET A 187 -12.93 19.81 13.07
N VAL A 188 -13.43 18.70 12.52
CA VAL A 188 -12.90 18.11 11.29
C VAL A 188 -13.28 18.97 10.08
N ASP A 189 -14.54 19.43 10.04
CA ASP A 189 -15.09 20.22 8.94
C ASP A 189 -14.46 21.64 8.88
N LEU A 190 -14.19 22.25 10.04
CA LEU A 190 -13.42 23.50 10.17
C LEU A 190 -11.92 23.33 9.85
N GLY A 191 -11.47 22.09 9.65
CA GLY A 191 -10.09 21.76 9.28
C GLY A 191 -9.10 21.83 10.44
N PHE A 192 -9.56 21.75 11.69
CA PHE A 192 -8.67 21.66 12.87
C PHE A 192 -8.12 20.26 13.07
N LEU A 193 -8.93 19.24 12.75
CA LEU A 193 -8.59 17.83 12.88
C LEU A 193 -8.64 17.11 11.53
N ARG A 194 -7.84 16.04 11.39
CA ARG A 194 -7.86 15.15 10.23
C ARG A 194 -7.85 13.69 10.66
N LEU A 195 -8.78 12.88 10.18
CA LEU A 195 -8.79 11.44 10.44
C LEU A 195 -7.58 10.75 9.77
N ILE A 196 -6.88 9.92 10.54
CA ILE A 196 -5.68 9.20 10.12
C ILE A 196 -5.93 7.69 10.21
N GLY A 197 -5.68 6.98 9.09
CA GLY A 197 -5.68 5.51 9.03
C GLY A 197 -6.95 4.87 8.47
N ASN A 198 -8.06 5.62 8.36
CA ASN A 198 -9.35 5.15 7.85
C ASN A 198 -9.86 6.08 6.74
N MET A 199 -10.65 5.56 5.80
CA MET A 199 -11.28 6.36 4.75
C MET A 199 -12.53 7.07 5.28
N GLY A 200 -12.66 8.35 4.96
CA GLY A 200 -13.78 9.21 5.35
C GLY A 200 -13.35 10.42 6.18
N SER A 201 -14.29 11.35 6.40
CA SER A 201 -14.13 12.53 7.25
C SER A 201 -14.97 12.46 8.54
N THR A 202 -15.61 11.31 8.80
CA THR A 202 -16.51 11.19 9.94
C THR A 202 -15.74 11.07 11.25
N PHE A 203 -15.98 12.00 12.15
CA PHE A 203 -15.51 11.94 13.51
C PHE A 203 -16.32 10.89 14.29
N ALA A 204 -15.60 10.05 15.02
CA ALA A 204 -16.17 8.97 15.82
C ALA A 204 -15.43 8.87 17.15
N ASN A 205 -16.19 8.66 18.23
CA ASN A 205 -15.65 8.36 19.54
C ASN A 205 -15.05 6.94 19.56
N SER A 206 -13.74 6.86 19.33
CA SER A 206 -13.03 5.59 19.32
C SER A 206 -11.57 5.77 19.72
N SER A 207 -11.07 4.83 20.53
CA SER A 207 -9.64 4.71 20.83
C SER A 207 -8.81 4.16 19.67
N ARG A 208 -9.48 3.64 18.62
CA ARG A 208 -8.83 3.11 17.41
C ARG A 208 -8.72 4.14 16.30
N MET A 209 -9.55 5.18 16.34
CA MET A 209 -9.52 6.28 15.38
C MET A 209 -8.56 7.34 15.89
N ASN A 210 -7.58 7.69 15.06
CA ASN A 210 -6.57 8.69 15.38
C ASN A 210 -6.81 9.94 14.53
N TYR A 211 -6.68 11.11 15.13
CA TYR A 211 -6.87 12.38 14.48
C TYR A 211 -5.58 13.20 14.59
N GLN A 212 -5.11 13.72 13.47
CA GLN A 212 -3.97 14.63 13.41
C GLN A 212 -4.45 16.07 13.54
N TRP A 213 -3.82 16.82 14.44
CA TRP A 213 -4.00 18.26 14.56
C TRP A 213 -3.39 18.95 13.33
N ARG A 214 -4.18 19.74 12.60
CA ARG A 214 -3.70 20.44 11.40
C ARG A 214 -2.88 21.68 11.78
N SER A 215 -1.99 22.11 10.89
CA SER A 215 -1.12 23.28 11.10
C SER A 215 -1.88 24.58 11.38
N LYS A 216 -3.15 24.71 10.93
CA LYS A 216 -4.03 25.85 11.26
C LYS A 216 -4.18 26.03 12.78
N VAL A 217 -4.30 24.94 13.54
CA VAL A 217 -4.45 24.97 15.00
C VAL A 217 -3.18 25.53 15.66
N PHE A 218 -2.00 25.12 15.18
CA PHE A 218 -0.72 25.59 15.71
C PHE A 218 -0.43 27.06 15.34
N GLN A 219 -0.87 27.49 14.15
CA GLN A 219 -0.76 28.89 13.72
C GLN A 219 -1.65 29.82 14.57
N LEU A 220 -2.90 29.42 14.82
CA LEU A 220 -3.84 30.19 15.64
C LEU A 220 -3.42 30.27 17.11
N THR A 221 -2.94 29.17 17.67
CA THR A 221 -2.55 29.10 19.10
C THR A 221 -1.14 29.65 19.38
N GLY A 222 -0.28 29.77 18.36
CA GLY A 222 1.12 30.14 18.54
C GLY A 222 1.97 29.09 19.26
N MET A 223 1.42 27.87 19.45
CA MET A 223 2.13 26.74 20.03
C MET A 223 3.14 26.15 19.04
N PRO A 224 4.32 25.69 19.50
CA PRO A 224 5.29 25.06 18.62
C PRO A 224 4.71 23.75 18.07
N GLU A 225 4.41 23.73 16.78
CA GLU A 225 4.12 22.49 16.06
C GLU A 225 5.37 21.61 16.09
N ASN A 226 5.24 20.34 16.47
CA ASN A 226 6.32 19.36 16.31
C ASN A 226 6.50 19.08 14.82
N LYS A 227 7.17 20.00 14.13
CA LYS A 227 7.58 19.90 12.74
C LYS A 227 8.83 19.03 12.67
N ASN A 228 8.69 17.76 13.00
CA ASN A 228 9.45 16.79 12.24
C ASN A 228 8.74 16.77 10.88
N PRO A 229 9.28 17.43 9.83
CA PRO A 229 8.69 17.34 8.51
C PRO A 229 8.47 15.86 8.22
N LEU A 230 7.35 15.50 7.60
CA LEU A 230 7.09 14.14 7.15
C LEU A 230 8.36 13.63 6.46
N LEU A 231 9.19 12.93 7.22
CA LEU A 231 10.32 12.21 6.73
C LEU A 231 9.63 11.09 5.98
N ARG A 232 9.37 11.35 4.69
CA ARG A 232 9.61 10.35 3.66
C ARG A 232 10.85 9.63 4.15
N MET A 233 10.75 8.32 4.32
CA MET A 233 11.84 7.50 4.85
C MET A 233 13.05 7.59 3.91
N THR A 234 13.79 8.68 4.02
CA THR A 234 15.19 8.84 3.67
C THR A 234 15.86 8.83 5.03
N SER A 235 16.14 7.63 5.52
CA SER A 235 17.10 7.48 6.60
C SER A 235 18.40 8.13 6.14
N LEU A 236 18.68 9.32 6.65
CA LEU A 236 20.03 9.84 6.70
C LEU A 236 20.76 8.89 7.64
N MET A 237 21.42 7.88 7.07
CA MET A 237 22.29 7.01 7.82
C MET A 237 23.45 7.87 8.33
N SER A 238 23.44 8.12 9.64
CA SER A 238 24.68 8.24 10.37
C SER A 238 25.52 7.01 10.06
N ASN A 239 26.76 7.22 9.64
CA ASN A 239 27.77 6.17 9.53
C ASN A 239 27.82 5.41 10.86
N ASP A 240 27.22 4.24 10.93
CA ASP A 240 27.75 3.18 11.77
C ASP A 240 27.37 1.80 11.24
N GLU A 241 28.29 0.89 11.51
CA GLU A 241 28.43 -0.45 10.96
C GLU A 241 27.21 -1.36 11.13
N ALA A 242 27.01 -2.19 10.11
CA ALA A 242 26.38 -3.52 10.16
C ALA A 242 24.93 -3.63 10.68
N THR A 243 23.99 -3.84 9.75
CA THR A 243 23.04 -4.97 9.82
C THR A 243 22.25 -5.07 8.51
N ALA A 244 22.26 -6.27 7.93
CA ALA A 244 21.67 -6.57 6.64
C ALA A 244 20.12 -6.61 6.69
N SER A 245 19.46 -5.92 5.76
CA SER A 245 18.07 -6.21 5.37
C SER A 245 17.78 -5.79 3.91
N PRO A 246 16.87 -6.49 3.21
CA PRO A 246 16.84 -6.55 1.74
C PRO A 246 15.94 -5.48 1.11
N THR A 247 16.25 -4.20 1.30
CA THR A 247 15.48 -3.08 0.73
C THR A 247 16.18 -2.35 -0.43
N ILE A 248 17.39 -2.80 -0.79
CA ILE A 248 18.28 -2.13 -1.76
C ILE A 248 17.69 -2.09 -3.19
N SER A 249 16.81 -3.03 -3.58
CA SER A 249 16.21 -3.00 -4.93
C SER A 249 15.22 -1.84 -5.16
N SER A 250 14.57 -1.31 -4.12
CA SER A 250 13.57 -0.24 -4.31
C SER A 250 14.19 1.15 -4.45
N VAL A 251 15.44 1.33 -4.02
CA VAL A 251 16.15 2.61 -4.04
C VAL A 251 16.76 2.88 -5.41
N SER A 252 17.17 1.83 -6.12
CA SER A 252 17.71 1.91 -7.48
C SER A 252 16.66 2.37 -8.52
N GLU A 253 15.41 1.93 -8.38
CA GLU A 253 14.32 2.40 -9.27
C GLU A 253 13.93 3.86 -8.98
N MET A 254 13.92 4.31 -7.72
CA MET A 254 13.63 5.72 -7.39
C MET A 254 14.75 6.68 -7.78
N LEU A 255 16.02 6.26 -7.72
CA LEU A 255 17.16 7.06 -8.17
C LEU A 255 17.23 7.18 -9.71
N SER A 256 16.75 6.17 -10.45
CA SER A 256 16.66 6.25 -11.91
C SER A 256 15.63 7.27 -12.44
N GLY A 257 14.64 7.64 -11.61
CA GLY A 257 13.64 8.66 -11.94
C GLY A 257 14.03 10.09 -11.57
N TRP A 258 15.10 10.27 -10.77
CA TRP A 258 15.57 11.60 -10.39
C TRP A 258 16.69 12.04 -11.34
N ASN A 259 16.29 12.42 -12.56
CA ASN A 259 17.18 13.13 -13.48
C ASN A 259 16.76 14.61 -13.54
N PRO A 260 17.32 15.50 -12.69
CA PRO A 260 16.93 16.91 -12.65
C PRO A 260 17.25 17.68 -13.94
N LEU A 261 18.00 17.08 -14.87
CA LEU A 261 18.33 17.62 -16.19
C LEU A 261 17.41 17.15 -17.31
N ASN A 262 16.50 16.20 -17.04
CA ASN A 262 15.54 15.69 -18.03
C ASN A 262 14.15 15.65 -17.40
N ASN A 263 13.64 16.83 -17.03
CA ASN A 263 12.24 16.98 -16.66
C ASN A 263 11.42 17.14 -17.96
N PRO A 264 10.68 16.11 -18.42
CA PRO A 264 9.92 16.19 -19.67
C PRO A 264 8.77 17.20 -19.65
N TYR A 265 8.43 17.74 -18.47
CA TYR A 265 7.36 18.72 -18.26
C TYR A 265 7.86 19.91 -17.42
N PRO A 266 8.61 20.85 -18.01
CA PRO A 266 9.22 21.99 -17.30
C PRO A 266 8.22 23.00 -16.74
N ASP A 267 7.00 23.07 -17.29
CA ASP A 267 5.97 24.06 -16.93
C ASP A 267 4.79 23.48 -16.12
N GLU A 268 4.94 22.28 -15.53
CA GLU A 268 3.85 21.60 -14.82
C GLU A 268 3.72 22.09 -13.37
N THR A 269 2.51 22.47 -12.96
CA THR A 269 2.25 22.82 -11.56
C THR A 269 2.37 21.60 -10.65
N PRO A 270 2.69 21.77 -9.35
CA PRO A 270 2.73 20.66 -8.41
C PRO A 270 1.43 19.85 -8.34
N ALA A 271 0.28 20.50 -8.52
CA ALA A 271 -1.02 19.86 -8.58
C ALA A 271 -1.22 19.03 -9.85
N GLU A 272 -0.93 19.60 -11.03
CA GLU A 272 -1.02 18.87 -12.31
C GLU A 272 -0.10 17.65 -12.33
N LYS A 273 1.11 17.80 -11.77
CA LYS A 273 2.06 16.69 -11.61
C LYS A 273 1.47 15.56 -10.78
N LEU A 274 0.80 15.85 -9.68
CA LEU A 274 0.22 14.82 -8.82
C LEU A 274 -0.99 14.14 -9.46
N HIS A 275 -1.82 14.89 -10.20
CA HIS A 275 -2.88 14.30 -11.02
C HIS A 275 -2.31 13.37 -12.12
N ARG A 276 -1.22 13.78 -12.79
CA ARG A 276 -0.56 12.95 -13.79
C ARG A 276 0.02 11.68 -13.16
N GLU A 277 0.75 11.81 -12.06
CA GLU A 277 1.32 10.66 -11.35
C GLU A 277 0.23 9.69 -10.83
N ALA A 278 -0.93 10.21 -10.39
CA ALA A 278 -2.07 9.38 -10.01
C ALA A 278 -2.66 8.62 -11.21
N ARG A 279 -2.83 9.30 -12.37
CA ARG A 279 -3.30 8.65 -13.61
C ARG A 279 -2.31 7.62 -14.13
N GLU A 280 -1.02 7.90 -14.07
CA GLU A 280 0.02 6.92 -14.44
C GLU A 280 0.00 5.71 -13.51
N ALA A 281 -0.21 5.91 -12.21
CA ALA A 281 -0.34 4.81 -11.25
C ALA A 281 -1.61 3.97 -11.50
N ASP A 282 -2.72 4.60 -11.86
CA ASP A 282 -3.97 3.94 -12.23
C ASP A 282 -3.81 3.05 -13.46
N GLU A 283 -3.29 3.61 -14.55
CA GLU A 283 -3.06 2.86 -15.80
C GLU A 283 -2.11 1.68 -15.60
N ARG A 284 -1.04 1.86 -14.80
CA ARG A 284 -0.12 0.76 -14.45
C ARG A 284 -0.82 -0.31 -13.62
N TYR A 285 -1.63 0.08 -12.63
CA TYR A 285 -2.37 -0.85 -11.78
C TYR A 285 -3.39 -1.64 -12.61
N LYS A 286 -4.20 -0.95 -13.43
CA LYS A 286 -5.18 -1.53 -14.34
C LYS A 286 -4.54 -2.54 -15.31
N ALA A 287 -3.45 -2.16 -15.97
CA ALA A 287 -2.73 -3.06 -16.87
C ALA A 287 -2.21 -4.32 -16.14
N ALA A 288 -1.71 -4.15 -14.91
CA ALA A 288 -1.23 -5.27 -14.12
C ALA A 288 -2.36 -6.21 -13.66
N VAL A 289 -3.55 -5.67 -13.36
CA VAL A 289 -4.76 -6.47 -13.03
C VAL A 289 -5.21 -7.28 -14.22
N ILE A 290 -5.29 -6.68 -15.41
CA ILE A 290 -5.64 -7.39 -16.66
C ILE A 290 -4.65 -8.54 -16.91
N LYS A 291 -3.35 -8.27 -16.74
CA LYS A 291 -2.31 -9.29 -16.89
C LYS A 291 -2.43 -10.40 -15.84
N LEU A 292 -2.79 -10.08 -14.60
CA LEU A 292 -3.00 -11.08 -13.55
C LEU A 292 -4.16 -12.01 -13.91
N ASP A 293 -5.26 -11.46 -14.40
CA ASP A 293 -6.44 -12.24 -14.81
C ASP A 293 -6.10 -13.18 -15.98
N GLN A 294 -5.36 -12.70 -16.98
CA GLN A 294 -4.85 -13.53 -18.07
C GLN A 294 -3.97 -14.69 -17.57
N ILE A 295 -3.03 -14.40 -16.66
CA ILE A 295 -2.15 -15.44 -16.08
C ILE A 295 -2.96 -16.45 -15.27
N ARG A 296 -4.00 -15.99 -14.55
CA ARG A 296 -4.90 -16.87 -13.81
C ARG A 296 -5.66 -17.81 -14.74
N CYS A 297 -6.27 -17.30 -15.81
CA CYS A 297 -7.00 -18.14 -16.77
C CYS A 297 -6.09 -19.19 -17.40
N ILE A 298 -4.88 -18.80 -17.83
CA ILE A 298 -3.89 -19.73 -18.38
C ILE A 298 -3.49 -20.79 -17.34
N LEU A 299 -3.25 -20.39 -16.08
CA LEU A 299 -2.94 -21.34 -15.02
C LEU A 299 -4.09 -22.33 -14.78
N GLU A 300 -5.34 -21.87 -14.76
CA GLU A 300 -6.51 -22.73 -14.59
C GLU A 300 -6.65 -23.74 -15.73
N GLU A 301 -6.42 -23.32 -16.98
CA GLU A 301 -6.41 -24.20 -18.16
C GLU A 301 -5.30 -25.26 -18.06
N GLU A 302 -4.07 -24.83 -17.76
CA GLU A 302 -2.91 -25.72 -17.61
C GLU A 302 -3.12 -26.73 -16.47
N ILE A 303 -3.70 -26.32 -15.33
CA ILE A 303 -4.04 -27.25 -14.23
C ILE A 303 -4.93 -28.39 -14.74
N ILE A 304 -5.95 -28.08 -15.54
CA ILE A 304 -6.90 -29.07 -16.06
C ILE A 304 -6.20 -30.02 -17.05
N ASP A 305 -5.34 -29.50 -17.92
CA ASP A 305 -4.62 -30.31 -18.90
C ASP A 305 -3.58 -31.22 -18.24
N HIS A 306 -2.83 -30.69 -17.26
CA HIS A 306 -1.90 -31.48 -16.47
C HIS A 306 -2.61 -32.53 -15.62
N LEU A 307 -3.81 -32.26 -15.09
CA LEU A 307 -4.61 -33.27 -14.38
C LEU A 307 -4.94 -34.45 -15.29
N ARG A 308 -5.43 -34.20 -16.50
CA ARG A 308 -5.72 -35.26 -17.50
C ARG A 308 -4.46 -36.02 -17.93
N PHE A 309 -3.31 -35.35 -17.98
CA PHE A 309 -2.04 -35.99 -18.25
C PHE A 309 -1.60 -36.91 -17.09
N MET A 310 -1.76 -36.45 -15.86
CA MET A 310 -1.44 -37.22 -14.66
C MET A 310 -2.35 -38.45 -14.51
N GLU A 311 -3.64 -38.32 -14.81
CA GLU A 311 -4.57 -39.46 -14.86
C GLU A 311 -4.11 -40.52 -15.85
N ARG A 312 -3.67 -40.13 -17.05
CA ARG A 312 -3.10 -41.06 -18.04
C ARG A 312 -1.82 -41.71 -17.52
N CYS A 313 -0.95 -40.95 -16.86
CA CYS A 313 0.27 -41.50 -16.27
C CYS A 313 -0.03 -42.56 -15.20
N GLU A 314 -1.02 -42.32 -14.32
CA GLU A 314 -1.44 -43.30 -13.33
C GLU A 314 -2.09 -44.53 -13.96
N LEU A 315 -2.94 -44.36 -14.97
CA LEU A 315 -3.54 -45.48 -15.69
C LEU A 315 -2.48 -46.35 -16.39
N ASP A 316 -1.46 -45.74 -16.98
CA ASP A 316 -0.34 -46.46 -17.59
C ASP A 316 0.53 -47.18 -16.55
N ARG A 317 0.61 -46.68 -15.31
CA ARG A 317 1.35 -47.33 -14.22
C ARG A 317 0.63 -48.55 -13.65
N LEU A 318 -0.70 -48.56 -13.72
CA LEU A 318 -1.53 -49.66 -13.23
C LEU A 318 -1.62 -50.84 -14.21
N LYS A 319 -1.19 -50.66 -15.46
CA LYS A 319 -1.15 -51.71 -16.50
C LYS A 319 0.18 -52.45 -16.51
#